data_AF-A0A7Y5D180-F1
#
_entry.id   AF-A0A7Y5D180-F1
#
_cell.length_a   1.000
_cell.length_b   1.000
_cell.length_c   1.000
_cell.angle_alpha   90.00
_cell.angle_beta   90.00
_cell.angle_gamma   90.00
#
_symmetry.space_group_name_H-M   'P 1'
#
loop_
_entity.id
_entity.type
_entity.pdbx_description
1 polymer ?
#
loop_
_entity_poly.entity_id
_entity_poly.type
_entity_poly.pdbx_seq_one_letter_code
_entity_poly.pdbx_strand_id
1 'polypeptide(L)'
;MKSPLYPRLLMVLMLVSVTGCHFFTKVDRETEVKDFINDFAASLNGPDSLILDHFNASQNKDAIMAGIAVLQNKYSRTAWCDARFNEAVITLDNTAVTVSIPIFAYQDSTMQTGVELSNRLILWLERTDNKFLITKFDGQEFYTEFSNFRNSIEAEAMNDELMADRGAYYEKAKELQKKYDSIIWYTNYQGKDYFYAVNGGGWVNYFLDNEASRSTGYKMGLVDGDGVEVVPVSFDLVGTPGMAMNDVVEVKKDDKVGYYQLSDAKMIVPVEYEWIIPVSETSDFVLVKKDSLNGWLDKEYQFHAGFPNEKSRAYVSNFEFLPDDLTIDDTHQSMCEIPLIDHASKGIIIPPSFMTSFGVCKEILHGFTIGESYSGGWLVYIKSKSEFLENVSGKISTLITTFTERYLDGREEFYVKKQVAFMDEKREVLGSGDIYGYGEVVVNRIDSMLLEVKVSPSGEEAQDYMSDDPEEEYNFPSYRYFAIDVDRSVNAVKSNRNYIFSELVKMDSSYLKGDFVRYDEETQGTKHYDFASDKTIKEIRNEILAIYGYTFSDPSLSERFGYNKWYQPKYNSYSEIMERMTPIDKHNLIFLERIVGSLDPSYSASL
;
A
#
# COMPACT_ATOMS: atom_id res chain seq x y z
N MET A 1 -64.21 94.41 -34.85
CA MET A 1 -65.64 94.08 -34.70
C MET A 1 -65.74 92.88 -33.76
N LYS A 2 -66.40 93.06 -32.61
CA LYS A 2 -67.04 92.08 -31.70
C LYS A 2 -66.34 90.73 -31.42
N SER A 3 -65.95 90.57 -30.15
CA SER A 3 -66.00 89.34 -29.31
C SER A 3 -67.44 88.73 -29.28
N PRO A 4 -67.74 87.52 -28.72
CA PRO A 4 -67.07 86.89 -27.57
C PRO A 4 -67.16 85.34 -27.31
N LEU A 5 -66.52 84.93 -26.19
CA LEU A 5 -66.93 83.99 -25.11
C LEU A 5 -66.75 82.43 -25.21
N TYR A 6 -66.00 81.94 -24.19
CA TYR A 6 -65.69 80.61 -23.57
C TYR A 6 -66.88 79.61 -23.32
N PRO A 7 -66.74 78.35 -22.75
CA PRO A 7 -65.63 77.76 -21.95
C PRO A 7 -65.28 76.22 -22.07
N ARG A 8 -64.09 75.89 -21.53
CA ARG A 8 -63.63 74.71 -20.73
C ARG A 8 -64.27 73.31 -20.90
N LEU A 9 -63.43 72.31 -21.20
CA LEU A 9 -63.38 71.02 -20.47
C LEU A 9 -61.96 70.44 -20.55
N LEU A 10 -61.27 70.39 -19.41
CA LEU A 10 -59.94 69.78 -19.23
C LEU A 10 -60.17 68.40 -18.61
N MET A 11 -59.99 67.32 -19.37
CA MET A 11 -60.11 65.95 -18.87
C MET A 11 -58.69 65.39 -18.67
N VAL A 12 -58.24 65.39 -17.41
CA VAL A 12 -57.01 64.73 -16.98
C VAL A 12 -57.34 63.25 -16.77
N LEU A 13 -56.86 62.40 -17.67
CA LEU A 13 -56.89 60.95 -17.49
C LEU A 13 -55.61 60.55 -16.72
N MET A 14 -55.71 60.42 -15.40
CA MET A 14 -54.70 59.68 -14.61
C MET A 14 -54.95 58.18 -14.85
N LEU A 15 -54.08 57.54 -15.63
CA LEU A 15 -53.90 56.09 -15.52
C LEU A 15 -53.16 55.81 -14.21
N VAL A 16 -53.90 55.39 -13.19
CA VAL A 16 -53.34 54.70 -12.04
C VAL A 16 -53.17 53.25 -12.45
N SER A 17 -51.96 52.89 -12.89
CA SER A 17 -51.54 51.50 -12.91
C SER A 17 -51.44 51.02 -11.47
N VAL A 18 -52.49 50.35 -11.00
CA VAL A 18 -52.42 49.52 -9.80
C VAL A 18 -51.50 48.34 -10.15
N THR A 19 -50.19 48.53 -9.96
CA THR A 19 -49.30 47.40 -9.71
C THR A 19 -49.76 46.80 -8.38
N GLY A 20 -50.61 45.77 -8.47
CA GLY A 20 -50.85 44.89 -7.35
C GLY A 20 -49.53 44.22 -7.00
N CYS A 21 -48.75 44.84 -6.12
CA CYS A 21 -47.85 44.10 -5.26
C CYS A 21 -48.75 43.18 -4.44
N HIS A 22 -49.01 41.98 -4.94
CA HIS A 22 -49.43 40.87 -4.10
C HIS A 22 -48.30 40.67 -3.10
N PHE A 23 -48.46 41.28 -1.93
CA PHE A 23 -47.79 40.82 -0.72
C PHE A 23 -48.30 39.41 -0.46
N PHE A 24 -47.65 38.43 -1.10
CA PHE A 24 -47.84 37.03 -0.74
C PHE A 24 -47.52 36.93 0.74
N THR A 25 -48.48 36.44 1.51
CA THR A 25 -48.25 36.24 2.93
C THR A 25 -47.26 35.08 3.08
N LYS A 26 -46.42 35.11 4.12
CA LYS A 26 -45.47 34.04 4.41
C LYS A 26 -46.13 32.65 4.43
N VAL A 27 -47.42 32.60 4.82
CA VAL A 27 -48.23 31.38 4.89
C VAL A 27 -48.49 30.79 3.50
N ASP A 28 -48.79 31.60 2.49
CA ASP A 28 -49.07 31.11 1.13
C ASP A 28 -47.82 30.48 0.49
N ARG A 29 -46.64 31.07 0.73
CA ARG A 29 -45.36 30.58 0.20
C ARG A 29 -44.92 29.27 0.83
N GLU A 30 -45.18 29.06 2.12
CA GLU A 30 -44.85 27.80 2.80
C GLU A 30 -45.70 26.64 2.29
N THR A 31 -46.99 26.88 2.02
CA THR A 31 -47.89 25.88 1.42
C THR A 31 -47.42 25.45 0.04
N GLU A 32 -47.08 26.41 -0.84
CA GLU A 32 -46.55 26.09 -2.18
C GLU A 32 -45.25 25.25 -2.12
N VAL A 33 -44.38 25.50 -1.14
CA VAL A 33 -43.14 24.71 -0.95
C VAL A 33 -43.47 23.29 -0.45
N LYS A 34 -44.46 23.12 0.44
CA LYS A 34 -44.91 21.79 0.88
C LYS A 34 -45.52 20.99 -0.27
N ASP A 35 -46.30 21.64 -1.13
CA ASP A 35 -46.87 21.01 -2.32
C ASP A 35 -45.75 20.54 -3.26
N PHE A 36 -44.74 21.39 -3.48
CA PHE A 36 -43.54 21.01 -4.25
C PHE A 36 -42.80 19.80 -3.65
N ILE A 37 -42.58 19.79 -2.33
CA ILE A 37 -41.88 18.69 -1.64
C ILE A 37 -42.65 17.36 -1.83
N ASN A 38 -43.98 17.39 -1.69
CA ASN A 38 -44.81 16.21 -1.86
C ASN A 38 -44.79 15.69 -3.30
N ASP A 39 -44.86 16.60 -4.28
CA ASP A 39 -44.79 16.28 -5.70
C ASP A 39 -43.42 15.68 -6.07
N PHE A 40 -42.34 16.29 -5.59
CA PHE A 40 -40.99 15.77 -5.75
C PHE A 40 -40.84 14.38 -5.12
N ALA A 41 -41.30 14.18 -3.88
CA ALA A 41 -41.26 12.89 -3.21
C ALA A 41 -42.06 11.81 -3.97
N ALA A 42 -43.22 12.16 -4.53
CA ALA A 42 -44.00 11.25 -5.37
C ALA A 42 -43.29 10.91 -6.69
N SER A 43 -42.61 11.89 -7.29
CA SER A 43 -41.87 11.73 -8.55
C SER A 43 -40.73 10.71 -8.45
N LEU A 44 -40.17 10.48 -7.24
CA LEU A 44 -39.08 9.52 -7.03
C LEU A 44 -39.44 8.09 -7.44
N ASN A 45 -40.72 7.72 -7.49
CA ASN A 45 -41.15 6.41 -7.99
C ASN A 45 -41.29 6.34 -9.53
N GLY A 46 -41.07 7.47 -10.21
CA GLY A 46 -41.17 7.61 -11.66
C GLY A 46 -39.83 7.46 -12.40
N PRO A 47 -39.83 7.66 -13.73
CA PRO A 47 -38.61 7.64 -14.54
C PRO A 47 -37.73 8.87 -14.26
N ASP A 48 -36.42 8.73 -14.48
CA ASP A 48 -35.43 9.80 -14.23
C ASP A 48 -35.79 11.14 -14.91
N SER A 49 -36.44 11.12 -16.09
CA SER A 49 -36.89 12.35 -16.77
C SER A 49 -37.91 13.16 -15.96
N LEU A 50 -38.85 12.48 -15.30
CA LEU A 50 -39.86 13.14 -14.47
C LEU A 50 -39.23 13.76 -13.22
N ILE A 51 -38.26 13.09 -12.63
CA ILE A 51 -37.54 13.58 -11.44
C ILE A 51 -36.71 14.80 -11.83
N LEU A 52 -36.04 14.76 -12.98
CA LEU A 52 -35.22 15.87 -13.49
C LEU A 52 -36.04 17.11 -13.86
N ASP A 53 -37.34 17.00 -14.12
CA ASP A 53 -38.23 18.15 -14.36
C ASP A 53 -38.39 19.06 -13.12
N HIS A 54 -38.01 18.57 -11.94
CA HIS A 54 -37.94 19.34 -10.70
C HIS A 54 -36.64 20.13 -10.54
N PHE A 55 -35.65 19.95 -11.41
CA PHE A 55 -34.33 20.58 -11.29
C PHE A 55 -34.14 21.71 -12.31
N ASN A 56 -33.53 22.79 -11.85
CA ASN A 56 -32.92 23.84 -12.68
C ASN A 56 -31.55 24.17 -12.09
N ALA A 57 -30.75 23.12 -11.87
CA ALA A 57 -29.45 23.22 -11.24
C ALA A 57 -28.35 23.25 -12.30
N SER A 58 -27.33 24.08 -12.09
CA SER A 58 -26.09 24.06 -12.88
C SER A 58 -25.11 22.97 -12.44
N GLN A 59 -25.49 22.14 -11.45
CA GLN A 59 -24.67 21.07 -10.90
C GLN A 59 -24.50 19.90 -11.87
N ASN A 60 -23.46 19.10 -11.63
CA ASN A 60 -23.21 17.87 -12.38
C ASN A 60 -24.42 16.93 -12.25
N LYS A 61 -24.96 16.51 -13.40
CA LYS A 61 -26.12 15.63 -13.49
C LYS A 61 -25.90 14.27 -12.83
N ASP A 62 -24.69 13.71 -12.92
CA ASP A 62 -24.37 12.40 -12.33
C ASP A 62 -24.40 12.47 -10.79
N ALA A 63 -23.94 13.59 -10.21
CA ALA A 63 -24.02 13.81 -8.77
C ALA A 63 -25.48 13.93 -8.28
N ILE A 64 -26.34 14.58 -9.08
CA ILE A 64 -27.78 14.63 -8.82
C ILE A 64 -28.39 13.23 -8.88
N MET A 65 -28.08 12.47 -9.94
CA MET A 65 -28.62 11.13 -10.12
C MET A 65 -28.12 10.12 -9.09
N ALA A 66 -26.88 10.26 -8.60
CA ALA A 66 -26.36 9.42 -7.52
C ALA A 66 -27.16 9.59 -6.23
N GLY A 67 -27.45 10.84 -5.84
CA GLY A 67 -28.31 11.13 -4.69
C GLY A 67 -29.75 10.67 -4.88
N ILE A 68 -30.33 10.89 -6.08
CA ILE A 68 -31.67 10.37 -6.40
C ILE A 68 -31.71 8.84 -6.30
N ALA A 69 -30.69 8.13 -6.80
CA ALA A 69 -30.63 6.68 -6.74
C ALA A 69 -30.66 6.15 -5.30
N VAL A 70 -30.05 6.88 -4.35
CA VAL A 70 -30.16 6.58 -2.91
C VAL A 70 -31.60 6.77 -2.42
N LEU A 71 -32.24 7.91 -2.74
CA LEU A 71 -33.65 8.17 -2.36
C LEU A 71 -34.63 7.14 -2.95
N GLN A 72 -34.32 6.62 -4.14
CA GLN A 72 -35.06 5.55 -4.80
C GLN A 72 -34.74 4.15 -4.27
N ASN A 73 -33.84 4.03 -3.29
CA ASN A 73 -33.39 2.74 -2.76
C ASN A 73 -32.82 1.80 -3.82
N LYS A 74 -32.21 2.32 -4.91
CA LYS A 74 -31.58 1.50 -5.95
C LYS A 74 -30.38 0.69 -5.42
N TYR A 75 -29.86 1.02 -4.24
CA TYR A 75 -28.76 0.34 -3.56
C TYR A 75 -29.20 -0.57 -2.41
N SER A 76 -30.49 -0.94 -2.33
CA SER A 76 -31.10 -1.56 -1.13
C SER A 76 -30.80 -3.04 -0.89
N ARG A 77 -29.66 -3.56 -1.35
CA ARG A 77 -29.28 -4.94 -1.03
C ARG A 77 -28.94 -5.08 0.46
N THR A 78 -28.35 -4.04 1.03
CA THR A 78 -27.71 -4.05 2.36
C THR A 78 -28.07 -2.82 3.20
N ALA A 79 -28.54 -1.73 2.59
CA ALA A 79 -28.96 -0.52 3.29
C ALA A 79 -30.16 0.16 2.61
N TRP A 80 -31.11 0.66 3.39
CA TRP A 80 -32.28 1.40 2.93
C TRP A 80 -32.21 2.85 3.40
N CYS A 81 -32.65 3.78 2.56
CA CYS A 81 -32.83 5.19 2.84
C CYS A 81 -34.33 5.50 3.02
N ASP A 82 -34.66 6.21 4.10
CA ASP A 82 -35.98 6.78 4.37
C ASP A 82 -35.85 8.31 4.52
N ALA A 83 -36.28 9.03 3.49
CA ALA A 83 -36.33 10.47 3.51
C ALA A 83 -37.68 10.95 4.08
N ARG A 84 -37.66 11.57 5.27
CA ARG A 84 -38.86 12.05 5.97
C ARG A 84 -39.35 13.38 5.40
N PHE A 85 -39.81 13.37 4.15
CA PHE A 85 -40.30 14.57 3.46
C PHE A 85 -41.43 15.29 4.23
N ASN A 86 -42.25 14.55 4.97
CA ASN A 86 -43.30 15.06 5.85
C ASN A 86 -42.77 15.82 7.09
N GLU A 87 -41.50 15.63 7.45
CA GLU A 87 -40.80 16.27 8.57
C GLU A 87 -39.80 17.34 8.10
N ALA A 88 -39.88 17.74 6.83
CA ALA A 88 -39.00 18.74 6.25
C ALA A 88 -39.12 20.10 6.97
N VAL A 89 -37.97 20.70 7.28
CA VAL A 89 -37.89 22.04 7.86
C VAL A 89 -37.68 23.04 6.71
N ILE A 90 -38.62 23.97 6.57
CA ILE A 90 -38.60 24.99 5.52
C ILE A 90 -38.07 26.30 6.10
N THR A 91 -36.99 26.83 5.54
CA THR A 91 -36.46 28.16 5.87
C THR A 91 -36.72 29.10 4.71
N LEU A 92 -37.46 30.17 4.99
CA LEU A 92 -37.78 31.22 4.02
C LEU A 92 -36.94 32.45 4.32
N ASP A 93 -35.99 32.76 3.45
CA ASP A 93 -35.31 34.05 3.38
C ASP A 93 -35.91 34.91 2.25
N ASN A 94 -35.67 36.21 2.29
CA ASN A 94 -36.13 37.17 1.28
C ASN A 94 -35.65 36.84 -0.13
N THR A 95 -34.55 36.07 -0.26
CA THR A 95 -33.93 35.74 -1.56
C THR A 95 -33.78 34.25 -1.82
N ALA A 96 -33.95 33.38 -0.81
CA ALA A 96 -33.73 31.94 -0.96
C ALA A 96 -34.76 31.13 -0.15
N VAL A 97 -35.16 29.97 -0.69
CA VAL A 97 -35.91 28.96 0.04
C VAL A 97 -35.00 27.76 0.22
N THR A 98 -34.80 27.32 1.46
CA THR A 98 -34.08 26.08 1.74
C THR A 98 -35.01 25.10 2.44
N VAL A 99 -34.94 23.85 2.02
CA VAL A 99 -35.69 22.73 2.60
C VAL A 99 -34.69 21.73 3.14
N SER A 100 -34.81 21.40 4.43
CA SER A 100 -33.94 20.45 5.10
C SER A 100 -34.74 19.23 5.55
N ILE A 101 -34.52 18.11 4.87
CA ILE A 101 -35.27 16.86 5.05
C ILE A 101 -34.43 15.90 5.92
N PRO A 102 -34.94 15.41 7.07
CA PRO A 102 -34.25 14.37 7.83
C PRO A 102 -34.15 13.09 7.00
N ILE A 103 -32.98 12.45 7.04
CA ILE A 103 -32.75 11.16 6.39
C ILE A 103 -32.39 10.11 7.44
N PHE A 104 -33.05 8.97 7.35
CA PHE A 104 -32.75 7.79 8.14
C PHE A 104 -32.24 6.68 7.23
N ALA A 105 -31.27 5.91 7.72
CA ALA A 105 -30.77 4.74 7.03
C ALA A 105 -30.95 3.49 7.90
N TYR A 106 -31.23 2.35 7.25
CA TYR A 106 -31.59 1.09 7.90
C TYR A 106 -30.81 -0.07 7.28
N GLN A 107 -30.40 -1.04 8.09
CA GLN A 107 -29.84 -2.29 7.62
C GLN A 107 -30.89 -3.26 7.06
N ASP A 108 -32.15 -3.13 7.48
CA ASP A 108 -33.28 -3.84 6.91
C ASP A 108 -34.51 -2.92 6.89
N SER A 109 -35.22 -2.92 5.76
CA SER A 109 -36.54 -2.30 5.55
C SER A 109 -37.58 -2.59 6.64
N THR A 110 -37.44 -3.67 7.41
CA THR A 110 -38.39 -4.04 8.47
C THR A 110 -38.04 -3.45 9.84
N MET A 111 -36.85 -2.87 10.01
CA MET A 111 -36.40 -2.32 11.28
C MET A 111 -37.15 -1.02 11.62
N GLN A 112 -37.63 -0.93 12.87
CA GLN A 112 -38.39 0.23 13.35
C GLN A 112 -37.50 1.39 13.82
N THR A 113 -36.21 1.13 14.10
CA THR A 113 -35.25 2.13 14.57
C THR A 113 -34.08 2.22 13.60
N GLY A 114 -34.10 3.22 12.72
CA GLY A 114 -33.00 3.53 11.81
C GLY A 114 -31.96 4.42 12.48
N VAL A 115 -30.78 4.50 11.87
CA VAL A 115 -29.76 5.48 12.23
C VAL A 115 -30.09 6.76 11.48
N GLU A 116 -30.31 7.86 12.20
CA GLU A 116 -30.40 9.19 11.56
C GLU A 116 -29.03 9.51 10.99
N LEU A 117 -28.96 9.78 9.68
CA LEU A 117 -27.73 10.26 9.07
C LEU A 117 -27.43 11.67 9.60
N SER A 118 -26.17 11.96 9.84
CA SER A 118 -25.71 13.21 10.42
C SER A 118 -26.02 14.42 9.52
N ASN A 119 -26.03 14.22 8.19
CA ASN A 119 -26.48 15.23 7.25
C ASN A 119 -27.94 15.05 6.85
N ARG A 120 -28.65 16.16 6.87
CA ARG A 120 -30.00 16.28 6.31
C ARG A 120 -29.89 16.49 4.81
N LEU A 121 -30.85 16.00 4.04
CA LEU A 121 -30.93 16.34 2.62
C LEU A 121 -31.37 17.80 2.49
N ILE A 122 -30.51 18.63 1.88
CA ILE A 122 -30.79 20.05 1.66
C ILE A 122 -31.15 20.29 0.20
N LEU A 123 -32.31 20.91 -0.02
CA LEU A 123 -32.76 21.41 -1.30
C LEU A 123 -32.77 22.94 -1.26
N TRP A 124 -32.16 23.58 -2.25
CA TRP A 124 -32.31 25.02 -2.47
C TRP A 124 -33.29 25.22 -3.61
N LEU A 125 -34.35 25.99 -3.34
CA LEU A 125 -35.45 26.18 -4.27
C LEU A 125 -35.51 27.61 -4.77
N GLU A 126 -35.76 27.77 -6.06
CA GLU A 126 -36.11 29.05 -6.68
C GLU A 126 -37.47 28.95 -7.35
N ARG A 127 -38.24 30.04 -7.29
CA ARG A 127 -39.55 30.11 -7.95
C ARG A 127 -39.38 30.61 -9.38
N THR A 128 -39.76 29.79 -10.35
CA THR A 128 -39.75 30.11 -11.79
C THR A 128 -41.12 29.80 -12.39
N ASP A 129 -41.71 30.72 -13.15
CA ASP A 129 -42.99 30.51 -13.87
C ASP A 129 -44.09 29.85 -13.02
N ASN A 130 -44.28 30.35 -11.80
CA ASN A 130 -45.25 29.86 -10.80
C ASN A 130 -45.00 28.46 -10.20
N LYS A 131 -43.85 27.83 -10.43
CA LYS A 131 -43.44 26.60 -9.74
C LYS A 131 -42.10 26.75 -9.03
N PHE A 132 -41.86 25.93 -8.01
CA PHE A 132 -40.52 25.80 -7.42
C PHE A 132 -39.69 24.80 -8.22
N LEU A 133 -38.40 25.09 -8.35
CA LEU A 133 -37.39 24.19 -8.94
C LEU A 133 -36.18 24.12 -8.01
N ILE A 134 -35.54 22.96 -7.96
CA ILE A 134 -34.31 22.72 -7.23
C ILE A 134 -33.16 23.35 -8.02
N THR A 135 -32.55 24.39 -7.47
CA THR A 135 -31.39 25.08 -8.06
C THR A 135 -30.07 24.56 -7.50
N LYS A 136 -30.12 23.98 -6.30
CA LYS A 136 -29.01 23.22 -5.71
C LYS A 136 -29.54 22.01 -4.93
N PHE A 137 -28.81 20.91 -4.99
CA PHE A 137 -29.07 19.62 -4.35
C PHE A 137 -27.76 19.07 -3.84
N ASP A 138 -27.70 18.70 -2.56
CA ASP A 138 -26.47 18.16 -1.97
C ASP A 138 -26.27 16.65 -2.24
N GLY A 139 -26.39 16.27 -3.51
CA GLY A 139 -26.43 14.85 -3.91
C GLY A 139 -25.15 14.10 -3.62
N GLN A 140 -24.00 14.77 -3.74
CA GLN A 140 -22.70 14.13 -3.55
C GLN A 140 -22.39 13.91 -2.07
N GLU A 141 -22.59 14.91 -1.21
CA GLU A 141 -22.39 14.75 0.23
C GLU A 141 -23.36 13.70 0.79
N PHE A 142 -24.63 13.77 0.38
CA PHE A 142 -25.64 12.78 0.74
C PHE A 142 -25.29 11.36 0.28
N TYR A 143 -24.90 11.20 -0.99
CA TYR A 143 -24.47 9.90 -1.52
C TYR A 143 -23.26 9.34 -0.77
N THR A 144 -22.29 10.20 -0.45
CA THR A 144 -21.07 9.82 0.27
C THR A 144 -21.40 9.30 1.67
N GLU A 145 -22.25 10.02 2.40
CA GLU A 145 -22.66 9.59 3.74
C GLU A 145 -23.46 8.28 3.72
N PHE A 146 -24.43 8.15 2.81
CA PHE A 146 -25.17 6.90 2.66
C PHE A 146 -24.26 5.73 2.25
N SER A 147 -23.30 5.98 1.36
CA SER A 147 -22.33 4.96 0.94
C SER A 147 -21.44 4.55 2.11
N ASN A 148 -21.00 5.48 2.96
CA ASN A 148 -20.25 5.16 4.17
C ASN A 148 -21.07 4.29 5.13
N PHE A 149 -22.35 4.64 5.34
CA PHE A 149 -23.26 3.82 6.16
C PHE A 149 -23.44 2.41 5.57
N ARG A 150 -23.75 2.29 4.27
CA ARG A 150 -23.89 1.00 3.60
C ARG A 150 -22.61 0.17 3.72
N ASN A 151 -21.46 0.77 3.42
CA ASN A 151 -20.16 0.10 3.50
C ASN A 151 -19.87 -0.35 4.95
N SER A 152 -20.35 0.38 5.98
CA SER A 152 -20.20 -0.06 7.37
C SER A 152 -21.05 -1.29 7.72
N ILE A 153 -22.29 -1.37 7.22
CA ILE A 153 -23.15 -2.56 7.38
C ILE A 153 -22.56 -3.76 6.63
N GLU A 154 -22.10 -3.55 5.40
CA GLU A 154 -21.45 -4.59 4.60
C GLU A 154 -20.19 -5.10 5.31
N ALA A 155 -19.41 -4.20 5.93
CA ALA A 155 -18.26 -4.56 6.75
C ALA A 155 -18.66 -5.44 7.95
N GLU A 156 -19.72 -5.05 8.67
CA GLU A 156 -20.19 -5.78 9.85
C GLU A 156 -20.70 -7.18 9.47
N ALA A 157 -21.53 -7.28 8.43
CA ALA A 157 -22.03 -8.57 7.95
C ALA A 157 -20.91 -9.51 7.49
N MET A 158 -19.89 -8.98 6.82
CA MET A 158 -18.73 -9.77 6.42
C MET A 158 -17.84 -10.13 7.60
N ASN A 159 -17.68 -9.25 8.59
CA ASN A 159 -17.00 -9.59 9.83
C ASN A 159 -17.73 -10.72 10.56
N ASP A 160 -19.06 -10.71 10.59
CA ASP A 160 -19.85 -11.80 11.16
C ASP A 160 -19.62 -13.13 10.42
N GLU A 161 -19.56 -13.09 9.08
CA GLU A 161 -19.24 -14.27 8.26
C GLU A 161 -17.81 -14.78 8.50
N LEU A 162 -16.83 -13.88 8.50
CA LEU A 162 -15.43 -14.19 8.85
C LEU A 162 -15.32 -14.81 10.24
N MET A 163 -16.06 -14.27 11.22
CA MET A 163 -16.10 -14.79 12.59
C MET A 163 -16.84 -16.12 12.70
N ALA A 164 -17.83 -16.38 11.84
CA ALA A 164 -18.47 -17.69 11.78
C ALA A 164 -17.50 -18.77 11.29
N ASP A 165 -16.63 -18.44 10.35
CA ASP A 165 -15.59 -19.35 9.83
C ASP A 165 -14.41 -19.51 10.81
N ARG A 166 -13.93 -18.41 11.41
CA ARG A 166 -12.70 -18.38 12.22
C ARG A 166 -12.90 -18.46 13.72
N GLY A 167 -14.12 -18.25 14.21
CA GLY A 167 -14.40 -18.11 15.63
C GLY A 167 -13.96 -19.31 16.46
N ALA A 168 -14.06 -20.52 15.91
CA ALA A 168 -13.58 -21.74 16.57
C ALA A 168 -12.07 -21.70 16.85
N TYR A 169 -11.26 -21.21 15.90
CA TYR A 169 -9.81 -21.07 16.07
C TYR A 169 -9.47 -20.02 17.13
N TYR A 170 -10.21 -18.91 17.17
CA TYR A 170 -9.93 -17.82 18.11
C TYR A 170 -10.29 -18.22 19.54
N GLU A 171 -11.43 -18.90 19.72
CA GLU A 171 -11.79 -19.45 21.03
C GLU A 171 -10.82 -20.54 21.47
N LYS A 172 -10.34 -21.38 20.54
CA LYS A 172 -9.30 -22.36 20.84
C LYS A 172 -7.99 -21.71 21.24
N ALA A 173 -7.55 -20.67 20.54
CA ALA A 173 -6.35 -19.92 20.89
C ALA A 173 -6.46 -19.32 22.31
N LYS A 174 -7.61 -18.71 22.65
CA LYS A 174 -7.89 -18.20 24.01
C LYS A 174 -7.90 -19.31 25.06
N GLU A 175 -8.40 -20.50 24.73
CA GLU A 175 -8.36 -21.65 25.62
C GLU A 175 -6.92 -22.07 25.92
N LEU A 176 -6.09 -22.22 24.87
CA LEU A 176 -4.69 -22.63 24.98
C LEU A 176 -3.82 -21.59 25.71
N GLN A 177 -4.17 -20.31 25.63
CA GLN A 177 -3.53 -19.23 26.41
C GLN A 177 -3.69 -19.38 27.93
N LYS A 178 -4.51 -20.32 28.42
CA LYS A 178 -4.52 -20.68 29.86
C LYS A 178 -3.29 -21.49 30.26
N LYS A 179 -2.60 -22.11 29.31
CA LYS A 179 -1.42 -22.97 29.50
C LYS A 179 -0.13 -22.31 29.00
N TYR A 180 -0.23 -21.49 27.95
CA TYR A 180 0.90 -20.82 27.32
C TYR A 180 0.74 -19.29 27.45
N ASP A 181 1.86 -18.56 27.47
CA ASP A 181 1.80 -17.09 27.61
C ASP A 181 1.07 -16.42 26.43
N SER A 182 1.22 -16.99 25.22
CA SER A 182 0.47 -16.55 24.05
C SER A 182 0.30 -17.67 23.01
N ILE A 183 -0.78 -17.58 22.24
CA ILE A 183 -0.94 -18.28 20.98
C ILE A 183 -0.89 -17.22 19.89
N ILE A 184 0.16 -17.24 19.10
CA ILE A 184 0.49 -16.11 18.23
C ILE A 184 -0.06 -16.29 16.82
N TRP A 185 -0.13 -17.54 16.35
CA TRP A 185 -0.59 -17.93 15.03
C TRP A 185 -1.31 -19.29 15.07
N TYR A 186 -2.07 -19.58 14.03
CA TYR A 186 -2.59 -20.92 13.74
C TYR A 186 -2.49 -21.23 12.25
N THR A 187 -2.60 -22.50 11.88
CA THR A 187 -2.63 -22.95 10.49
C THR A 187 -3.42 -24.25 10.37
N ASN A 188 -4.08 -24.47 9.23
CA ASN A 188 -4.61 -25.78 8.87
C ASN A 188 -3.63 -26.46 7.90
N TYR A 189 -3.17 -27.64 8.26
CA TYR A 189 -2.28 -28.45 7.43
C TYR A 189 -2.83 -29.87 7.33
N GLN A 190 -3.09 -30.33 6.09
CA GLN A 190 -3.66 -31.65 5.80
C GLN A 190 -4.95 -31.95 6.60
N GLY A 191 -5.80 -30.94 6.79
CA GLY A 191 -7.06 -31.08 7.53
C GLY A 191 -6.91 -31.14 9.05
N LYS A 192 -5.72 -30.83 9.59
CA LYS A 192 -5.47 -30.71 11.03
C LYS A 192 -5.09 -29.28 11.39
N ASP A 193 -5.60 -28.83 12.52
CA ASP A 193 -5.31 -27.51 13.05
C ASP A 193 -4.08 -27.55 13.95
N TYR A 194 -3.20 -26.58 13.75
CA TYR A 194 -2.00 -26.38 14.54
C TYR A 194 -1.92 -24.94 15.03
N PHE A 195 -1.50 -24.76 16.28
CA PHE A 195 -1.39 -23.48 16.97
C PHE A 195 0.05 -23.26 17.43
N TYR A 196 0.59 -22.07 17.15
CA TYR A 196 1.93 -21.68 17.54
C TYR A 196 1.90 -21.12 18.96
N ALA A 197 2.37 -21.94 19.90
CA ALA A 197 2.39 -21.63 21.32
C ALA A 197 3.72 -20.99 21.72
N VAL A 198 3.67 -19.92 22.49
CA VAL A 198 4.85 -19.18 22.95
C VAL A 198 4.85 -18.97 24.46
N ASN A 199 6.01 -19.18 25.07
CA ASN A 199 6.30 -18.86 26.47
C ASN A 199 7.50 -17.91 26.59
N GLY A 200 7.43 -16.95 27.50
CA GLY A 200 8.45 -15.94 27.76
C GLY A 200 8.49 -14.80 26.75
N GLY A 201 9.33 -13.80 27.02
CA GLY A 201 9.78 -12.77 26.07
C GLY A 201 8.74 -11.77 25.54
N GLY A 202 7.44 -11.93 25.83
CA GLY A 202 6.39 -11.02 25.39
C GLY A 202 6.37 -10.86 23.87
N TRP A 203 5.97 -11.92 23.16
CA TRP A 203 5.94 -11.91 21.69
C TRP A 203 5.10 -10.74 21.16
N VAL A 204 5.67 -10.02 20.19
CA VAL A 204 4.96 -9.08 19.33
C VAL A 204 5.17 -9.47 17.87
N ASN A 205 4.13 -9.29 17.05
CA ASN A 205 4.21 -9.50 15.60
C ASN A 205 4.98 -8.33 14.94
N TYR A 206 6.28 -8.23 15.24
CA TYR A 206 7.16 -7.11 14.90
C TYR A 206 7.28 -6.82 13.39
N PHE A 207 6.92 -7.79 12.55
CA PHE A 207 6.90 -7.63 11.09
C PHE A 207 5.65 -6.87 10.59
N LEU A 208 4.65 -6.63 11.45
CA LEU A 208 3.45 -5.86 11.08
C LEU A 208 3.61 -4.35 11.29
N ASP A 209 4.61 -3.94 12.08
CA ASP A 209 4.86 -2.54 12.43
C ASP A 209 6.33 -2.23 12.17
N ASN A 210 6.59 -1.27 11.30
CA ASN A 210 7.94 -0.86 10.90
C ASN A 210 8.78 -0.30 12.07
N GLU A 211 8.14 0.12 13.17
CA GLU A 211 8.82 0.63 14.38
C GLU A 211 9.01 -0.45 15.45
N ALA A 212 8.39 -1.62 15.30
CA ALA A 212 8.47 -2.69 16.30
C ALA A 212 9.81 -3.43 16.21
N SER A 213 10.42 -3.65 17.38
CA SER A 213 11.62 -4.49 17.49
C SER A 213 11.23 -5.94 17.71
N ARG A 214 12.04 -6.86 17.17
CA ARG A 214 11.89 -8.30 17.40
C ARG A 214 11.93 -8.63 18.90
N SER A 215 10.94 -9.35 19.40
CA SER A 215 10.93 -9.88 20.78
C SER A 215 12.13 -10.80 21.01
N THR A 216 12.62 -10.85 22.25
CA THR A 216 13.72 -11.74 22.65
C THR A 216 13.33 -12.53 23.89
N GLY A 217 13.99 -13.67 24.12
CA GLY A 217 13.79 -14.47 25.34
C GLY A 217 12.46 -15.22 25.41
N TYR A 218 11.77 -15.39 24.28
CA TYR A 218 10.63 -16.29 24.15
C TYR A 218 11.08 -17.65 23.63
N LYS A 219 10.25 -18.68 23.81
CA LYS A 219 10.36 -19.98 23.16
C LYS A 219 9.03 -20.35 22.52
N MET A 220 9.10 -20.99 21.37
CA MET A 220 8.00 -21.36 20.51
C MET A 220 7.90 -22.87 20.38
N GLY A 221 6.68 -23.37 20.22
CA GLY A 221 6.35 -24.74 19.88
C GLY A 221 5.06 -24.80 19.06
N LEU A 222 4.59 -26.02 18.79
CA LEU A 222 3.39 -26.27 17.99
C LEU A 222 2.47 -27.23 18.75
N VAL A 223 1.20 -26.87 18.84
CA VAL A 223 0.16 -27.61 19.56
C VAL A 223 -0.97 -27.92 18.58
N ASP A 224 -1.54 -29.12 18.62
CA ASP A 224 -2.67 -29.46 17.74
C ASP A 224 -4.02 -28.90 18.24
N GLY A 225 -5.08 -29.11 17.45
CA GLY A 225 -6.45 -28.71 17.78
C GLY A 225 -7.01 -29.32 19.07
N ASP A 226 -6.45 -30.44 19.55
CA ASP A 226 -6.82 -31.06 20.82
C ASP A 226 -6.05 -30.46 22.02
N GLY A 227 -5.05 -29.62 21.76
CA GLY A 227 -4.18 -29.03 22.78
C GLY A 227 -2.98 -29.91 23.15
N VAL A 228 -2.70 -30.95 22.35
CA VAL A 228 -1.53 -31.82 22.50
C VAL A 228 -0.32 -31.16 21.86
N GLU A 229 0.78 -31.13 22.60
CA GLU A 229 2.04 -30.58 22.12
C GLU A 229 2.66 -31.53 21.09
N VAL A 230 2.77 -31.06 19.85
CA VAL A 230 3.37 -31.80 18.72
C VAL A 230 4.84 -31.41 18.58
N VAL A 231 5.17 -30.13 18.74
CA VAL A 231 6.54 -29.61 18.80
C VAL A 231 6.73 -28.90 20.14
N PRO A 232 7.74 -29.26 20.94
CA PRO A 232 7.90 -28.70 22.28
C PRO A 232 8.22 -27.21 22.26
N VAL A 233 7.66 -26.45 23.21
CA VAL A 233 7.86 -25.00 23.37
C VAL A 233 9.27 -24.69 23.87
N SER A 234 10.25 -24.87 23.00
CA SER A 234 11.69 -24.86 23.33
C SER A 234 12.59 -24.31 22.23
N PHE A 235 11.99 -23.88 21.11
CA PHE A 235 12.67 -23.36 19.92
C PHE A 235 12.55 -21.85 19.83
N ASP A 236 13.43 -21.20 19.07
CA ASP A 236 13.37 -19.76 18.81
C ASP A 236 12.37 -19.43 17.70
N LEU A 237 12.11 -20.38 16.81
CA LEU A 237 11.11 -20.28 15.76
C LEU A 237 10.69 -21.69 15.32
N VAL A 238 9.41 -21.84 14.97
CA VAL A 238 8.86 -23.01 14.30
C VAL A 238 8.39 -22.56 12.92
N GLY A 239 8.80 -23.28 11.89
CA GLY A 239 8.49 -23.00 10.49
C GLY A 239 7.04 -23.31 10.13
N THR A 240 6.65 -23.00 8.90
CA THR A 240 5.35 -23.38 8.36
C THR A 240 5.31 -24.89 8.04
N PRO A 241 4.35 -25.67 8.57
CA PRO A 241 4.17 -27.08 8.23
C PRO A 241 4.14 -27.35 6.73
N GLY A 242 4.89 -28.36 6.28
CA GLY A 242 4.85 -28.81 4.89
C GLY A 242 5.64 -27.95 3.90
N MET A 243 6.22 -26.83 4.33
CA MET A 243 6.87 -25.87 3.43
C MET A 243 8.12 -26.42 2.72
N ALA A 244 8.92 -27.21 3.44
CA ALA A 244 10.13 -27.83 2.90
C ALA A 244 9.88 -29.28 2.44
N MET A 245 9.16 -30.05 3.25
CA MET A 245 8.83 -31.45 3.00
C MET A 245 7.47 -31.79 3.62
N ASN A 246 6.74 -32.72 3.01
CA ASN A 246 5.45 -33.20 3.51
C ASN A 246 5.55 -33.79 4.93
N ASP A 247 4.56 -33.50 5.77
CA ASP A 247 4.44 -33.97 7.17
C ASP A 247 5.62 -33.61 8.09
N VAL A 248 6.39 -32.59 7.69
CA VAL A 248 7.55 -32.08 8.43
C VAL A 248 7.41 -30.58 8.66
N VAL A 249 7.92 -30.14 9.80
CA VAL A 249 8.12 -28.73 10.12
C VAL A 249 9.58 -28.49 10.51
N GLU A 250 10.15 -27.39 10.00
CA GLU A 250 11.48 -26.95 10.41
C GLU A 250 11.42 -26.24 11.75
N VAL A 251 12.40 -26.48 12.62
CA VAL A 251 12.52 -25.82 13.92
C VAL A 251 13.89 -25.17 14.02
N LYS A 252 13.94 -23.96 14.58
CA LYS A 252 15.17 -23.17 14.72
C LYS A 252 15.52 -22.97 16.19
N LYS A 253 16.80 -23.13 16.52
CA LYS A 253 17.36 -22.83 17.84
C LYS A 253 18.82 -22.42 17.72
N ASP A 254 19.20 -21.31 18.35
CA ASP A 254 20.58 -20.82 18.40
C ASP A 254 21.23 -20.73 16.99
N ASP A 255 20.48 -20.17 16.03
CA ASP A 255 20.83 -20.07 14.60
C ASP A 255 21.13 -21.38 13.87
N LYS A 256 20.71 -22.51 14.46
CA LYS A 256 20.70 -23.82 13.82
C LYS A 256 19.28 -24.28 13.57
N VAL A 257 19.13 -25.21 12.64
CA VAL A 257 17.86 -25.79 12.23
C VAL A 257 17.87 -27.30 12.29
N GLY A 258 16.67 -27.87 12.46
CA GLY A 258 16.36 -29.29 12.44
C GLY A 258 14.93 -29.52 11.99
N TYR A 259 14.53 -30.78 11.85
CA TYR A 259 13.22 -31.19 11.35
C TYR A 259 12.46 -32.01 12.38
N TYR A 260 11.17 -31.74 12.47
CA TYR A 260 10.22 -32.42 13.32
C TYR A 260 9.12 -33.06 12.46
N GLN A 261 8.87 -34.36 12.65
CA GLN A 261 7.77 -35.07 12.01
C GLN A 261 6.47 -34.78 12.78
N LEU A 262 5.43 -34.34 12.07
CA LEU A 262 4.17 -33.94 12.68
C LEU A 262 3.30 -35.15 13.06
N SER A 263 3.21 -36.18 12.20
CA SER A 263 2.42 -37.39 12.48
C SER A 263 2.85 -38.15 13.73
N ASP A 264 4.17 -38.28 13.95
CA ASP A 264 4.76 -39.01 15.07
C ASP A 264 5.18 -38.11 16.25
N ALA A 265 5.00 -36.79 16.12
CA ALA A 265 5.48 -35.79 17.09
C ALA A 265 6.94 -36.05 17.52
N LYS A 266 7.83 -36.26 16.54
CA LYS A 266 9.21 -36.68 16.78
C LYS A 266 10.24 -35.83 16.02
N MET A 267 11.31 -35.43 16.71
CA MET A 267 12.50 -34.88 16.05
C MET A 267 13.18 -35.95 15.19
N ILE A 268 13.26 -35.71 13.88
CA ILE A 268 13.88 -36.60 12.90
C ILE A 268 15.25 -36.10 12.45
N VAL A 269 15.46 -34.77 12.46
CA VAL A 269 16.77 -34.14 12.25
C VAL A 269 17.09 -33.24 13.45
N PRO A 270 18.22 -33.45 14.16
CA PRO A 270 18.59 -32.62 15.30
C PRO A 270 18.90 -31.17 14.89
N VAL A 271 18.73 -30.24 15.83
CA VAL A 271 18.96 -28.81 15.60
C VAL A 271 20.45 -28.47 15.71
N GLU A 272 21.20 -28.81 14.66
CA GLU A 272 22.66 -28.64 14.60
C GLU A 272 23.16 -28.17 13.21
N TYR A 273 22.25 -27.91 12.27
CA TYR A 273 22.57 -27.55 10.89
C TYR A 273 22.36 -26.06 10.64
N GLU A 274 23.16 -25.46 9.77
CA GLU A 274 23.00 -24.05 9.33
C GLU A 274 21.84 -23.93 8.34
N TRP A 275 21.67 -24.92 7.48
CA TRP A 275 20.53 -25.06 6.58
C TRP A 275 20.31 -26.53 6.23
N ILE A 276 19.10 -26.85 5.78
CA ILE A 276 18.71 -28.16 5.26
C ILE A 276 17.99 -27.95 3.93
N ILE A 277 18.45 -28.60 2.86
CA ILE A 277 17.89 -28.52 1.49
C ILE A 277 17.35 -29.89 1.08
N PRO A 278 16.03 -30.02 0.86
CA PRO A 278 15.43 -31.17 0.19
C PRO A 278 15.86 -31.20 -1.28
N VAL A 279 16.28 -32.36 -1.80
CA VAL A 279 16.69 -32.50 -3.23
C VAL A 279 15.50 -32.85 -4.12
N SER A 280 14.56 -33.64 -3.59
CA SER A 280 13.24 -33.88 -4.16
C SER A 280 12.36 -34.55 -3.10
N GLU A 281 11.05 -34.55 -3.30
CA GLU A 281 10.11 -35.31 -2.43
C GLU A 281 10.38 -36.81 -2.43
N THR A 282 11.06 -37.32 -3.46
CA THR A 282 11.37 -38.75 -3.67
C THR A 282 12.82 -39.12 -3.33
N SER A 283 13.62 -38.15 -2.90
CA SER A 283 15.03 -38.38 -2.58
C SER A 283 15.15 -39.04 -1.21
N ASP A 284 15.94 -40.10 -1.12
CA ASP A 284 16.27 -40.79 0.13
C ASP A 284 17.29 -40.01 1.00
N PHE A 285 17.57 -38.75 0.66
CA PHE A 285 18.51 -37.92 1.41
C PHE A 285 18.19 -36.43 1.28
N VAL A 286 18.65 -35.66 2.28
CA VAL A 286 18.66 -34.19 2.29
C VAL A 286 20.08 -33.66 2.36
N LEU A 287 20.34 -32.50 1.77
CA LEU A 287 21.63 -31.83 1.86
C LEU A 287 21.65 -30.90 3.06
N VAL A 288 22.79 -30.80 3.72
CA VAL A 288 22.91 -29.99 4.95
C VAL A 288 24.25 -29.26 4.99
N LYS A 289 24.33 -28.21 5.81
CA LYS A 289 25.61 -27.62 6.22
C LYS A 289 25.74 -27.68 7.72
N LYS A 290 26.83 -28.28 8.20
CA LYS A 290 27.15 -28.44 9.62
C LYS A 290 28.56 -27.94 9.86
N ASP A 291 28.73 -26.99 10.77
CA ASP A 291 30.03 -26.41 11.13
C ASP A 291 30.84 -25.95 9.90
N SER A 292 30.19 -25.19 9.01
CA SER A 292 30.74 -24.74 7.73
C SER A 292 31.10 -25.83 6.71
N LEU A 293 30.79 -27.11 7.01
CA LEU A 293 31.01 -28.24 6.11
C LEU A 293 29.71 -28.67 5.44
N ASN A 294 29.71 -28.72 4.12
CA ASN A 294 28.62 -29.34 3.36
C ASN A 294 28.59 -30.85 3.62
N GLY A 295 27.40 -31.39 3.82
CA GLY A 295 27.13 -32.79 4.08
C GLY A 295 25.78 -33.22 3.52
N TRP A 296 25.39 -34.45 3.81
CA TRP A 296 24.07 -34.97 3.53
C TRP A 296 23.61 -35.91 4.65
N LEU A 297 22.30 -36.01 4.82
CA LEU A 297 21.66 -36.96 5.72
C LEU A 297 21.05 -38.09 4.89
N ASP A 298 21.36 -39.34 5.21
CA ASP A 298 20.70 -40.48 4.58
C ASP A 298 19.23 -40.64 5.05
N LYS A 299 18.53 -41.67 4.56
CA LYS A 299 17.14 -41.96 4.93
C LYS A 299 16.95 -42.30 6.41
N GLU A 300 18.03 -42.65 7.11
CA GLU A 300 18.07 -42.83 8.57
C GLU A 300 18.51 -41.55 9.30
N TYR A 301 18.59 -40.42 8.59
CA TYR A 301 19.06 -39.12 9.05
C TYR A 301 20.48 -39.15 9.65
N GLN A 302 21.34 -40.05 9.19
CA GLN A 302 22.74 -40.08 9.60
C GLN A 302 23.59 -39.14 8.73
N PHE A 303 24.45 -38.37 9.38
CA PHE A 303 25.30 -37.39 8.71
C PHE A 303 26.50 -38.02 8.00
N HIS A 304 26.68 -37.61 6.75
CA HIS A 304 27.83 -37.93 5.91
C HIS A 304 28.48 -36.63 5.40
N ALA A 305 29.78 -36.48 5.61
CA ALA A 305 30.53 -35.32 5.16
C ALA A 305 30.69 -35.30 3.62
N GLY A 306 30.61 -34.11 3.02
CA GLY A 306 30.72 -33.91 1.57
C GLY A 306 29.37 -34.06 0.84
N PHE A 307 29.41 -34.12 -0.49
CA PHE A 307 28.21 -34.37 -1.30
C PHE A 307 28.13 -35.87 -1.66
N PRO A 308 26.93 -36.45 -1.76
CA PRO A 308 26.77 -37.85 -2.13
C PRO A 308 27.18 -38.11 -3.59
N ASN A 309 27.16 -37.08 -4.43
CA ASN A 309 27.61 -37.11 -5.82
C ASN A 309 27.83 -35.68 -6.37
N GLU A 310 28.43 -35.57 -7.56
CA GLU A 310 28.69 -34.28 -8.20
C GLU A 310 27.42 -33.52 -8.62
N LYS A 311 26.30 -34.20 -8.88
CA LYS A 311 25.03 -33.51 -9.18
C LYS A 311 24.52 -32.76 -7.96
N SER A 312 24.58 -33.36 -6.77
CA SER A 312 24.21 -32.66 -5.52
C SER A 312 25.12 -31.48 -5.21
N ARG A 313 26.42 -31.58 -5.55
CA ARG A 313 27.34 -30.44 -5.46
C ARG A 313 26.90 -29.31 -6.39
N ALA A 314 26.63 -29.63 -7.66
CA ALA A 314 26.15 -28.67 -8.66
C ALA A 314 24.82 -28.05 -8.24
N TYR A 315 23.88 -28.86 -7.76
CA TYR A 315 22.55 -28.45 -7.29
C TYR A 315 22.62 -27.30 -6.27
N VAL A 316 23.52 -27.42 -5.28
CA VAL A 316 23.74 -26.34 -4.29
C VAL A 316 24.55 -25.19 -4.88
N SER A 317 25.61 -25.47 -5.63
CA SER A 317 26.54 -24.44 -6.13
C SER A 317 25.92 -23.53 -7.20
N ASN A 318 24.92 -24.04 -7.92
CA ASN A 318 24.17 -23.37 -8.97
C ASN A 318 22.79 -22.89 -8.49
N PHE A 319 22.45 -23.07 -7.21
CA PHE A 319 21.15 -22.68 -6.64
C PHE A 319 19.94 -23.35 -7.31
N GLU A 320 20.11 -24.55 -7.85
CA GLU A 320 19.03 -25.32 -8.51
C GLU A 320 17.92 -25.76 -7.53
N PHE A 321 18.13 -25.58 -6.23
CA PHE A 321 17.12 -25.77 -5.19
C PHE A 321 16.13 -24.61 -5.07
N LEU A 322 16.40 -23.48 -5.70
CA LEU A 322 15.45 -22.37 -5.80
C LEU A 322 14.59 -22.62 -7.04
N PRO A 323 13.29 -22.87 -6.89
CA PRO A 323 12.45 -23.13 -8.05
C PRO A 323 12.31 -21.86 -8.89
N ASP A 324 12.52 -22.00 -10.18
CA ASP A 324 11.97 -21.06 -11.16
C ASP A 324 10.45 -21.14 -11.05
N ASP A 325 9.80 -19.99 -10.84
CA ASP A 325 8.36 -19.85 -10.66
C ASP A 325 7.75 -20.40 -9.35
N LEU A 326 8.51 -20.37 -8.23
CA LEU A 326 7.92 -20.59 -6.90
C LEU A 326 6.68 -19.71 -6.74
N THR A 327 5.51 -20.33 -6.58
CA THR A 327 4.26 -19.62 -6.32
C THR A 327 3.86 -19.84 -4.87
N ILE A 328 3.76 -18.74 -4.13
CA ILE A 328 3.32 -18.71 -2.74
C ILE A 328 1.94 -18.07 -2.67
N ASP A 329 0.91 -18.88 -2.41
CA ASP A 329 -0.48 -18.46 -2.20
C ASP A 329 -1.22 -19.45 -1.29
N ASP A 330 -2.45 -19.10 -0.91
CA ASP A 330 -3.28 -19.89 0.01
C ASP A 330 -3.86 -21.18 -0.60
N THR A 331 -3.69 -21.39 -1.90
CA THR A 331 -4.17 -22.58 -2.63
C THR A 331 -3.10 -23.67 -2.77
N HIS A 332 -1.82 -23.28 -2.76
CA HIS A 332 -0.70 -24.21 -2.97
C HIS A 332 -0.06 -24.67 -1.67
N GLN A 333 -0.17 -23.90 -0.59
CA GLN A 333 0.56 -24.17 0.65
C GLN A 333 -0.19 -23.65 1.88
N SER A 334 0.06 -24.29 3.02
CA SER A 334 -0.51 -23.84 4.29
C SER A 334 0.06 -22.47 4.65
N MET A 335 -0.82 -21.55 5.00
CA MET A 335 -0.44 -20.25 5.56
C MET A 335 -0.78 -20.20 7.04
N CYS A 336 -0.03 -19.38 7.76
CA CYS A 336 -0.31 -19.13 9.18
C CYS A 336 -1.10 -17.83 9.30
N GLU A 337 -2.10 -17.81 10.17
CA GLU A 337 -2.95 -16.65 10.44
C GLU A 337 -2.82 -16.24 11.91
N ILE A 338 -2.94 -14.94 12.19
CA ILE A 338 -2.96 -14.42 13.56
C ILE A 338 -4.39 -14.58 14.10
N PRO A 339 -4.61 -15.24 15.26
CA PRO A 339 -5.95 -15.50 15.79
C PRO A 339 -6.57 -14.25 16.46
N LEU A 340 -6.68 -13.16 15.71
CA LEU A 340 -7.21 -11.87 16.14
C LEU A 340 -8.08 -11.27 15.04
N ILE A 341 -9.23 -10.71 15.40
CA ILE A 341 -10.21 -10.17 14.44
C ILE A 341 -9.62 -9.07 13.54
N ASP A 342 -8.82 -8.16 14.11
CA ASP A 342 -8.15 -7.07 13.37
C ASP A 342 -7.08 -7.58 12.39
N HIS A 343 -6.75 -8.87 12.48
CA HIS A 343 -5.81 -9.57 11.61
C HIS A 343 -6.45 -10.75 10.88
N ALA A 344 -7.79 -10.84 10.86
CA ALA A 344 -8.50 -11.84 10.09
C ALA A 344 -8.08 -11.78 8.61
N SER A 345 -7.92 -12.95 7.99
CA SER A 345 -7.46 -13.13 6.62
C SER A 345 -6.03 -12.65 6.35
N LYS A 346 -5.25 -12.25 7.36
CA LYS A 346 -3.84 -11.84 7.18
C LYS A 346 -2.91 -13.02 7.40
N GLY A 347 -2.36 -13.51 6.30
CA GLY A 347 -1.44 -14.63 6.26
C GLY A 347 0.03 -14.25 6.39
N ILE A 348 0.76 -15.17 7.00
CA ILE A 348 2.22 -15.19 7.06
C ILE A 348 2.75 -16.57 6.69
N ILE A 349 4.01 -16.60 6.28
CA ILE A 349 4.78 -17.81 6.02
C ILE A 349 6.14 -17.68 6.67
N ILE A 350 6.61 -18.77 7.27
CA ILE A 350 7.97 -18.93 7.75
C ILE A 350 8.69 -19.85 6.75
N PRO A 351 9.42 -19.28 5.77
CA PRO A 351 10.06 -20.07 4.72
C PRO A 351 11.18 -20.96 5.29
N PRO A 352 11.57 -22.02 4.57
CA PRO A 352 12.64 -22.90 5.02
C PRO A 352 13.98 -22.18 5.14
N SER A 353 14.83 -22.69 6.03
CA SER A 353 16.17 -22.16 6.33
C SER A 353 17.04 -21.93 5.12
N PHE A 354 16.96 -22.76 4.09
CA PHE A 354 17.78 -22.57 2.90
C PHE A 354 17.38 -21.28 2.17
N MET A 355 16.10 -20.93 2.06
CA MET A 355 15.70 -19.67 1.42
C MET A 355 16.20 -18.45 2.19
N THR A 356 16.19 -18.52 3.53
CA THR A 356 16.64 -17.40 4.37
C THR A 356 18.17 -17.32 4.46
N SER A 357 18.85 -18.46 4.57
CA SER A 357 20.32 -18.57 4.66
C SER A 357 21.01 -18.16 3.37
N PHE A 358 20.37 -18.38 2.22
CA PHE A 358 20.86 -17.90 0.92
C PHE A 358 20.40 -16.46 0.59
N GLY A 359 19.75 -15.78 1.54
CA GLY A 359 19.33 -14.39 1.41
C GLY A 359 18.22 -14.18 0.39
N VAL A 360 17.45 -15.22 0.06
CA VAL A 360 16.35 -15.21 -0.92
C VAL A 360 15.06 -14.70 -0.28
N CYS A 361 14.77 -15.09 0.96
CA CYS A 361 13.60 -14.62 1.71
C CYS A 361 13.98 -14.05 3.07
N LYS A 362 13.11 -13.18 3.61
CA LYS A 362 13.13 -12.83 5.03
C LYS A 362 12.70 -14.04 5.87
N GLU A 363 13.05 -14.02 7.16
CA GLU A 363 12.69 -15.09 8.10
C GLU A 363 11.18 -15.27 8.28
N ILE A 364 10.41 -14.20 8.11
CA ILE A 364 8.94 -14.23 8.07
C ILE A 364 8.51 -13.40 6.85
N LEU A 365 7.73 -14.02 5.96
CA LEU A 365 6.99 -13.35 4.90
C LEU A 365 5.58 -13.08 5.42
N HIS A 366 5.05 -11.88 5.17
CA HIS A 366 3.76 -11.45 5.71
C HIS A 366 2.98 -10.64 4.69
N GLY A 367 1.71 -10.37 5.02
CA GLY A 367 0.83 -9.56 4.20
C GLY A 367 0.08 -10.35 3.14
N PHE A 368 0.01 -11.67 3.27
CA PHE A 368 -0.82 -12.50 2.41
C PHE A 368 -2.31 -12.37 2.77
N THR A 369 -3.18 -12.53 1.78
CA THR A 369 -4.61 -12.74 2.01
C THR A 369 -4.88 -14.23 2.13
N ILE A 370 -5.60 -14.65 3.18
CA ILE A 370 -6.09 -16.02 3.34
C ILE A 370 -7.62 -16.00 3.21
N GLY A 371 -8.16 -16.66 2.18
CA GLY A 371 -9.59 -16.69 1.91
C GLY A 371 -10.16 -15.32 1.50
N GLU A 372 -11.47 -15.14 1.66
CA GLU A 372 -12.11 -13.85 1.34
C GLU A 372 -11.71 -12.77 2.37
N SER A 373 -11.45 -11.55 1.90
CA SER A 373 -11.14 -10.39 2.73
C SER A 373 -11.97 -9.19 2.26
N TYR A 374 -12.56 -8.46 3.21
CA TYR A 374 -13.37 -7.28 2.93
C TYR A 374 -12.54 -6.00 2.74
N SER A 375 -11.34 -5.94 3.33
CA SER A 375 -10.63 -4.66 3.42
C SER A 375 -9.11 -4.81 3.31
N GLY A 376 -8.57 -4.17 2.28
CA GLY A 376 -7.15 -3.87 2.11
C GLY A 376 -6.47 -4.62 0.98
N GLY A 377 -5.62 -3.88 0.27
CA GLY A 377 -4.60 -4.41 -0.63
C GLY A 377 -3.65 -5.33 0.11
N TRP A 378 -3.83 -6.63 -0.04
CA TRP A 378 -2.94 -7.65 0.49
C TRP A 378 -2.49 -8.59 -0.62
N LEU A 379 -1.37 -9.26 -0.37
CA LEU A 379 -0.71 -10.16 -1.30
C LEU A 379 -1.58 -11.39 -1.54
N VAL A 380 -2.12 -11.53 -2.75
CA VAL A 380 -2.82 -12.76 -3.16
C VAL A 380 -1.79 -13.86 -3.37
N TYR A 381 -0.72 -13.53 -4.09
CA TYR A 381 0.37 -14.46 -4.33
C TYR A 381 1.70 -13.74 -4.55
N ILE A 382 2.78 -14.49 -4.32
CA ILE A 382 4.12 -14.13 -4.74
C ILE A 382 4.62 -15.17 -5.74
N LYS A 383 5.18 -14.73 -6.86
CA LYS A 383 5.89 -15.57 -7.82
C LYS A 383 7.37 -15.22 -7.85
N SER A 384 8.25 -16.20 -7.70
CA SER A 384 9.69 -15.95 -7.74
C SER A 384 10.33 -16.36 -9.08
N LYS A 385 11.29 -15.58 -9.55
CA LYS A 385 12.23 -15.94 -10.61
C LYS A 385 13.64 -15.62 -10.15
N SER A 386 14.54 -16.58 -10.20
CA SER A 386 15.93 -16.37 -9.78
C SER A 386 16.86 -16.20 -10.98
N GLU A 387 17.83 -15.31 -10.83
CA GLU A 387 18.91 -15.06 -11.78
C GLU A 387 20.22 -14.99 -11.01
N PHE A 388 21.25 -15.66 -11.52
CA PHE A 388 22.56 -15.68 -10.90
C PHE A 388 23.59 -14.91 -11.73
N LEU A 389 24.22 -13.91 -11.11
CA LEU A 389 25.26 -13.10 -11.73
C LEU A 389 26.63 -13.48 -11.15
N GLU A 390 27.46 -14.11 -11.99
CA GLU A 390 28.81 -14.53 -11.60
C GLU A 390 29.80 -13.35 -11.61
N ASN A 391 30.67 -13.31 -10.60
CA ASN A 391 31.88 -12.45 -10.57
C ASN A 391 31.62 -10.95 -10.80
N VAL A 392 30.56 -10.44 -10.19
CA VAL A 392 30.16 -9.03 -10.24
C VAL A 392 31.27 -8.08 -9.75
N SER A 393 32.05 -8.50 -8.75
CA SER A 393 33.09 -7.64 -8.15
C SER A 393 34.24 -8.46 -7.54
N GLY A 394 35.22 -8.83 -8.36
CA GLY A 394 36.40 -9.57 -7.91
C GLY A 394 36.04 -10.95 -7.35
N LYS A 395 35.90 -11.06 -6.03
CA LYS A 395 35.58 -12.28 -5.28
C LYS A 395 34.12 -12.38 -4.84
N ILE A 396 33.30 -11.39 -5.23
CA ILE A 396 31.88 -11.30 -4.87
C ILE A 396 31.05 -11.68 -6.09
N SER A 397 30.14 -12.63 -5.91
CA SER A 397 29.05 -12.97 -6.84
C SER A 397 27.71 -12.50 -6.28
N THR A 398 26.69 -12.44 -7.12
CA THR A 398 25.37 -11.95 -6.72
C THR A 398 24.28 -12.91 -7.18
N LEU A 399 23.41 -13.32 -6.26
CA LEU A 399 22.13 -13.97 -6.57
C LEU A 399 21.02 -12.91 -6.52
N ILE A 400 20.21 -12.85 -7.56
CA ILE A 400 19.06 -11.95 -7.65
C ILE A 400 17.81 -12.81 -7.74
N THR A 401 16.94 -12.70 -6.75
CA THR A 401 15.61 -13.31 -6.81
C THR A 401 14.57 -12.22 -7.00
N THR A 402 13.87 -12.25 -8.13
CA THR A 402 12.74 -11.37 -8.42
C THR A 402 11.47 -12.00 -7.89
N PHE A 403 10.73 -11.26 -7.07
CA PHE A 403 9.40 -11.57 -6.59
C PHE A 403 8.38 -10.67 -7.28
N THR A 404 7.50 -11.27 -8.07
CA THR A 404 6.31 -10.60 -8.59
C THR A 404 5.16 -10.85 -7.63
N GLU A 405 4.70 -9.77 -7.04
CA GLU A 405 3.69 -9.73 -6.00
C GLU A 405 2.37 -9.24 -6.60
N ARG A 406 1.28 -10.03 -6.49
CA ARG A 406 -0.06 -9.58 -6.90
C ARG A 406 -0.82 -9.10 -5.69
N TYR A 407 -1.34 -7.88 -5.74
CA TYR A 407 -2.14 -7.29 -4.68
C TYR A 407 -3.61 -7.19 -5.08
N LEU A 408 -4.50 -7.55 -4.16
CA LEU A 408 -5.94 -7.33 -4.30
C LEU A 408 -6.31 -6.00 -3.65
N ASP A 409 -6.01 -4.89 -4.31
CA ASP A 409 -6.55 -3.58 -3.94
C ASP A 409 -7.49 -3.07 -5.05
N GLY A 410 -8.14 -1.92 -4.85
CA GLY A 410 -9.07 -1.31 -5.81
C GLY A 410 -8.47 -0.99 -7.19
N ARG A 411 -7.17 -1.21 -7.38
CA ARG A 411 -6.46 -1.05 -8.66
C ARG A 411 -5.93 -2.36 -9.27
N GLU A 412 -6.06 -3.51 -8.57
CA GLU A 412 -5.51 -4.82 -8.97
C GLU A 412 -4.11 -4.75 -9.61
N GLU A 413 -3.12 -4.35 -8.81
CA GLU A 413 -1.77 -4.08 -9.32
C GLU A 413 -0.80 -5.25 -9.07
N PHE A 414 0.24 -5.29 -9.90
CA PHE A 414 1.44 -6.08 -9.65
C PHE A 414 2.51 -5.16 -9.11
N TYR A 415 3.28 -5.65 -8.14
CA TYR A 415 4.50 -5.00 -7.70
C TYR A 415 5.65 -5.96 -7.94
N VAL A 416 6.79 -5.42 -8.37
CA VAL A 416 8.01 -6.20 -8.53
C VAL A 416 9.00 -5.78 -7.47
N LYS A 417 9.24 -6.72 -6.56
CA LYS A 417 10.28 -6.66 -5.56
C LYS A 417 11.43 -7.56 -5.99
N LYS A 418 12.67 -7.13 -5.81
CA LYS A 418 13.85 -7.95 -6.04
C LYS A 418 14.64 -8.08 -4.75
N GLN A 419 15.09 -9.28 -4.45
CA GLN A 419 16.00 -9.57 -3.37
C GLN A 419 17.38 -9.80 -3.97
N VAL A 420 18.38 -9.06 -3.49
CA VAL A 420 19.78 -9.26 -3.86
C VAL A 420 20.51 -9.92 -2.70
N ALA A 421 21.28 -10.97 -2.97
CA ALA A 421 22.19 -11.60 -2.03
C ALA A 421 23.61 -11.59 -2.59
N PHE A 422 24.55 -11.09 -1.78
CA PHE A 422 25.97 -11.03 -2.11
C PHE A 422 26.68 -12.21 -1.49
N MET A 423 27.55 -12.85 -2.27
CA MET A 423 28.20 -14.09 -1.85
C MET A 423 29.69 -14.06 -2.15
N ASP A 424 30.46 -14.78 -1.34
CA ASP A 424 31.90 -14.97 -1.58
C ASP A 424 32.19 -16.11 -2.58
N GLU A 425 33.48 -16.38 -2.81
CA GLU A 425 33.96 -17.47 -3.68
C GLU A 425 33.53 -18.87 -3.21
N LYS A 426 33.16 -19.02 -1.94
CA LYS A 426 32.66 -20.27 -1.36
C LYS A 426 31.14 -20.34 -1.36
N ARG A 427 30.47 -19.36 -1.97
CA ARG A 427 29.00 -19.19 -1.98
C ARG A 427 28.42 -18.97 -0.58
N GLU A 428 29.19 -18.40 0.35
CA GLU A 428 28.68 -17.95 1.64
C GLU A 428 28.07 -16.56 1.50
N VAL A 429 26.86 -16.36 2.02
CA VAL A 429 26.18 -15.06 1.98
C VAL A 429 26.92 -14.07 2.87
N LEU A 430 27.37 -12.98 2.25
CA LEU A 430 28.01 -11.85 2.90
C LEU A 430 26.98 -10.82 3.39
N GLY A 431 25.82 -10.78 2.73
CA GLY A 431 24.69 -9.93 3.07
C GLY A 431 23.65 -9.89 1.97
N SER A 432 22.50 -9.29 2.26
CA SER A 432 21.38 -9.20 1.31
C SER A 432 20.56 -7.93 1.51
N GLY A 433 19.72 -7.58 0.54
CA GLY A 433 18.80 -6.44 0.65
C GLY A 433 17.67 -6.44 -0.37
N ASP A 434 16.64 -5.66 -0.04
CA ASP A 434 15.49 -5.42 -0.91
C ASP A 434 15.82 -4.33 -1.93
N ILE A 435 15.40 -4.54 -3.18
CA ILE A 435 15.44 -3.58 -4.27
C ILE A 435 14.05 -3.54 -4.91
N TYR A 436 13.61 -2.36 -5.34
CA TYR A 436 12.28 -2.15 -5.91
C TYR A 436 12.38 -1.68 -7.35
N GLY A 437 11.40 -2.09 -8.15
CA GLY A 437 11.20 -1.61 -9.52
C GLY A 437 11.34 -2.71 -10.57
N TYR A 438 10.80 -2.40 -11.76
CA TYR A 438 10.85 -3.24 -12.96
C TYR A 438 12.20 -3.09 -13.68
N GLY A 439 12.52 -4.04 -14.54
CA GLY A 439 13.67 -3.95 -15.45
C GLY A 439 14.97 -4.58 -14.95
N GLU A 440 16.04 -4.31 -15.70
CA GLU A 440 17.35 -4.96 -15.59
C GLU A 440 18.10 -4.51 -14.33
N VAL A 441 18.70 -5.47 -13.63
CA VAL A 441 19.56 -5.19 -12.47
C VAL A 441 21.01 -5.26 -12.89
N VAL A 442 21.73 -4.17 -12.69
CA VAL A 442 23.17 -4.08 -12.88
C VAL A 442 23.82 -3.82 -11.53
N VAL A 443 24.87 -4.58 -11.22
CA VAL A 443 25.62 -4.39 -9.98
C VAL A 443 27.04 -3.94 -10.33
N ASN A 444 27.43 -2.78 -9.81
CA ASN A 444 28.73 -2.16 -10.04
C ASN A 444 29.54 -2.13 -8.75
N ARG A 445 30.85 -2.36 -8.85
CA ARG A 445 31.79 -2.05 -7.76
C ARG A 445 32.26 -0.61 -7.92
N ILE A 446 31.91 0.24 -6.96
CA ILE A 446 32.40 1.63 -6.95
C ILE A 446 33.84 1.67 -6.45
N ASP A 447 34.12 1.02 -5.33
CA ASP A 447 35.48 0.88 -4.77
C ASP A 447 35.64 -0.38 -3.91
N SER A 448 36.69 -0.47 -3.08
CA SER A 448 36.93 -1.64 -2.24
C SER A 448 35.84 -1.89 -1.19
N MET A 449 35.11 -0.85 -0.79
CA MET A 449 34.15 -0.81 0.31
C MET A 449 32.71 -0.50 -0.13
N LEU A 450 32.45 -0.21 -1.41
CA LEU A 450 31.12 0.19 -1.87
C LEU A 450 30.69 -0.54 -3.14
N LEU A 451 29.51 -1.14 -3.08
CA LEU A 451 28.76 -1.71 -4.20
C LEU A 451 27.56 -0.83 -4.52
N GLU A 452 27.25 -0.71 -5.80
CA GLU A 452 26.06 -0.07 -6.33
C GLU A 452 25.20 -1.13 -7.01
N VAL A 453 23.91 -1.13 -6.74
CA VAL A 453 22.91 -1.89 -7.47
C VAL A 453 21.98 -0.91 -8.15
N LYS A 454 22.01 -0.90 -9.48
CA LYS A 454 21.18 -0.08 -10.35
C LYS A 454 20.06 -0.95 -10.93
N VAL A 455 18.82 -0.51 -10.80
CA VAL A 455 17.70 -1.09 -11.55
C VAL A 455 17.31 -0.10 -12.63
N SER A 456 17.44 -0.52 -13.89
CA SER A 456 17.06 0.28 -15.05
C SER A 456 15.68 -0.19 -15.52
N PRO A 457 14.62 0.61 -15.35
CA PRO A 457 13.30 0.25 -15.84
C PRO A 457 13.34 0.09 -17.35
N SER A 458 12.62 -0.90 -17.87
CA SER A 458 12.57 -1.19 -19.30
C SER A 458 11.14 -1.50 -19.73
N GLY A 459 10.68 -0.87 -20.80
CA GLY A 459 9.36 -1.13 -21.39
C GLY A 459 8.22 -0.29 -20.80
N GLU A 460 7.01 -0.54 -21.29
CA GLU A 460 5.77 0.16 -20.89
C GLU A 460 5.35 -0.17 -19.45
N GLU A 461 5.80 -1.30 -18.89
CA GLU A 461 5.50 -1.73 -17.51
C GLU A 461 6.10 -0.82 -16.43
N ALA A 462 7.05 0.04 -16.78
CA ALA A 462 7.67 0.99 -15.87
C ALA A 462 6.93 2.34 -15.77
N GLN A 463 5.83 2.51 -16.52
CA GLN A 463 4.91 3.63 -16.35
C GLN A 463 4.07 3.39 -15.10
N ASP A 464 4.68 3.65 -13.94
CA ASP A 464 3.98 3.67 -12.67
C ASP A 464 2.89 4.77 -12.75
N TYR A 465 1.63 4.39 -12.53
CA TYR A 465 0.44 5.25 -12.70
C TYR A 465 0.28 6.29 -11.57
N MET A 466 1.38 6.70 -10.95
CA MET A 466 1.39 7.22 -9.59
C MET A 466 1.70 8.71 -9.45
N SER A 467 1.69 9.49 -10.53
CA SER A 467 1.45 10.92 -10.35
C SER A 467 0.48 11.53 -11.34
N ASP A 468 -0.35 12.38 -10.76
CA ASP A 468 -1.16 13.37 -11.46
C ASP A 468 -0.30 14.56 -11.94
N ASP A 469 1.03 14.49 -11.80
CA ASP A 469 1.95 15.53 -12.27
C ASP A 469 2.37 15.21 -13.72
N PRO A 470 1.79 15.89 -14.72
CA PRO A 470 2.12 15.65 -16.13
C PRO A 470 3.59 15.94 -16.47
N GLU A 471 4.33 16.59 -15.58
CA GLU A 471 5.77 16.85 -15.74
C GLU A 471 6.66 15.75 -15.13
N GLU A 472 6.11 14.66 -14.61
CA GLU A 472 6.94 13.58 -14.08
C GLU A 472 7.72 12.84 -15.17
N GLU A 473 8.96 12.51 -14.81
CA GLU A 473 9.90 11.78 -15.64
C GLU A 473 9.89 10.31 -15.22
N TYR A 474 9.35 9.46 -16.10
CA TYR A 474 9.31 8.02 -15.91
C TYR A 474 10.63 7.36 -16.33
N ASN A 475 10.79 6.09 -15.94
CA ASN A 475 11.95 5.24 -16.23
C ASN A 475 13.29 5.73 -15.65
N PHE A 476 13.25 6.58 -14.62
CA PHE A 476 14.48 6.97 -13.94
C PHE A 476 15.08 5.76 -13.18
N PRO A 477 16.37 5.40 -13.39
CA PRO A 477 16.95 4.24 -12.72
C PRO A 477 16.95 4.39 -11.19
N SER A 478 16.57 3.32 -10.50
CA SER A 478 16.68 3.28 -9.04
C SER A 478 18.07 2.79 -8.64
N TYR A 479 18.65 3.41 -7.61
CA TYR A 479 19.97 3.07 -7.10
C TYR A 479 19.86 2.62 -5.64
N ARG A 480 20.58 1.55 -5.30
CA ARG A 480 20.80 1.07 -3.94
C ARG A 480 22.28 0.84 -3.75
N TYR A 481 22.77 1.08 -2.54
CA TYR A 481 24.19 0.94 -2.23
C TYR A 481 24.39 0.01 -1.06
N PHE A 482 25.49 -0.74 -1.11
CA PHE A 482 25.87 -1.70 -0.07
C PHE A 482 27.33 -1.48 0.30
N ALA A 483 27.59 -1.27 1.59
CA ALA A 483 28.93 -1.17 2.14
C ALA A 483 29.52 -2.57 2.35
N ILE A 484 30.79 -2.75 2.02
CA ILE A 484 31.58 -3.94 2.35
C ILE A 484 32.42 -3.58 3.58
N ASP A 485 32.15 -4.25 4.70
CA ASP A 485 32.86 -4.02 5.95
C ASP A 485 34.21 -4.75 5.99
N VAL A 486 35.02 -4.46 7.01
CA VAL A 486 36.37 -5.03 7.20
C VAL A 486 36.32 -6.56 7.33
N ASP A 487 35.24 -7.10 7.90
CA ASP A 487 35.01 -8.55 8.02
C ASP A 487 34.44 -9.17 6.74
N ARG A 488 34.22 -8.36 5.69
CA ARG A 488 33.58 -8.68 4.41
C ARG A 488 32.06 -8.85 4.45
N SER A 489 31.41 -8.56 5.58
CA SER A 489 29.94 -8.46 5.58
C SER A 489 29.49 -7.32 4.65
N VAL A 490 28.32 -7.49 4.05
CA VAL A 490 27.75 -6.55 3.08
C VAL A 490 26.45 -6.00 3.63
N ASN A 491 26.40 -4.69 3.89
CA ASN A 491 25.29 -4.04 4.56
C ASN A 491 24.68 -2.94 3.70
N ALA A 492 23.35 -2.87 3.61
CA ALA A 492 22.67 -1.81 2.88
C ALA A 492 22.98 -0.43 3.49
N VAL A 493 23.37 0.53 2.66
CA VAL A 493 23.65 1.91 3.08
C VAL A 493 22.33 2.67 3.19
N LYS A 494 22.07 3.23 4.37
CA LYS A 494 20.91 4.11 4.59
C LYS A 494 21.27 5.54 4.18
N SER A 495 20.33 6.23 3.56
CA SER A 495 20.43 7.64 3.20
C SER A 495 19.10 8.34 3.42
N ASN A 496 19.15 9.65 3.68
CA ASN A 496 17.98 10.51 3.71
C ASN A 496 17.61 11.07 2.32
N ARG A 497 18.36 10.70 1.27
CA ARG A 497 18.17 11.17 -0.11
C ARG A 497 17.38 10.17 -0.94
N ASN A 498 16.43 10.67 -1.72
CA ASN A 498 15.78 9.91 -2.79
C ASN A 498 16.79 9.54 -3.87
N TYR A 499 17.73 10.45 -4.18
CA TYR A 499 18.81 10.25 -5.13
C TYR A 499 20.11 9.91 -4.40
N ILE A 500 20.14 8.76 -3.72
CA ILE A 500 21.26 8.30 -2.85
C ILE A 500 22.63 8.31 -3.54
N PHE A 501 22.70 8.11 -4.87
CA PHE A 501 23.96 8.20 -5.62
C PHE A 501 24.64 9.56 -5.49
N SER A 502 23.87 10.63 -5.28
CA SER A 502 24.40 11.98 -5.07
C SER A 502 25.16 12.15 -3.75
N GLU A 503 24.96 11.25 -2.78
CA GLU A 503 25.67 11.25 -1.50
C GLU A 503 26.95 10.42 -1.54
N LEU A 504 26.92 9.32 -2.28
CA LEU A 504 27.93 8.26 -2.18
C LEU A 504 28.92 8.23 -3.36
N VAL A 505 28.57 8.82 -4.50
CA VAL A 505 29.40 8.77 -5.71
C VAL A 505 29.61 10.17 -6.28
N LYS A 506 30.83 10.43 -6.77
CA LYS A 506 31.09 11.61 -7.61
C LYS A 506 30.41 11.41 -8.96
N MET A 507 29.27 12.06 -9.13
CA MET A 507 28.44 11.98 -10.32
C MET A 507 29.20 12.43 -11.57
N ASP A 508 28.85 11.78 -12.67
CA ASP A 508 29.10 12.23 -14.03
C ASP A 508 27.81 12.11 -14.85
N SER A 509 27.90 12.35 -16.17
CA SER A 509 26.71 12.32 -17.04
C SER A 509 26.01 10.97 -17.12
N SER A 510 26.65 9.85 -16.74
CA SER A 510 26.05 8.51 -16.82
C SER A 510 24.89 8.34 -15.84
N TYR A 511 24.90 9.04 -14.70
CA TYR A 511 23.79 9.05 -13.72
C TYR A 511 22.57 9.84 -14.18
N LEU A 512 22.72 10.66 -15.23
CA LEU A 512 21.66 11.48 -15.81
C LEU A 512 21.28 11.02 -17.21
N LYS A 513 21.84 9.90 -17.69
CA LYS A 513 21.54 9.29 -19.00
C LYS A 513 20.72 8.03 -18.83
N GLY A 514 19.75 7.84 -19.71
CA GLY A 514 18.80 6.73 -19.64
C GLY A 514 17.86 6.74 -20.84
N ASP A 515 16.79 5.96 -20.76
CA ASP A 515 15.66 6.02 -21.69
C ASP A 515 14.44 6.55 -20.92
N PHE A 516 14.43 7.86 -20.69
CA PHE A 516 13.43 8.53 -19.87
C PHE A 516 12.17 8.80 -20.68
N VAL A 517 11.01 8.65 -20.06
CA VAL A 517 9.73 8.93 -20.72
C VAL A 517 9.07 10.11 -20.02
N ARG A 518 8.49 11.03 -20.79
CA ARG A 518 7.70 12.15 -20.25
C ARG A 518 6.41 12.30 -21.04
N TYR A 519 5.35 12.73 -20.38
CA TYR A 519 4.13 13.12 -21.06
C TYR A 519 4.34 14.45 -21.81
N ASP A 520 3.79 14.53 -23.01
CA ASP A 520 3.87 15.70 -23.87
C ASP A 520 2.43 16.20 -24.11
N GLU A 521 2.11 17.32 -23.47
CA GLU A 521 0.76 17.90 -23.52
C GLU A 521 0.33 18.31 -24.93
N GLU A 522 1.27 18.74 -25.78
CA GLU A 522 0.97 19.17 -27.15
C GLU A 522 0.50 18.01 -28.03
N THR A 523 1.13 16.85 -27.87
CA THR A 523 0.82 15.64 -28.64
C THR A 523 -0.14 14.69 -27.93
N GLN A 524 -0.47 14.96 -26.66
CA GLN A 524 -1.26 14.09 -25.78
C GLN A 524 -0.69 12.66 -25.72
N GLY A 525 0.65 12.55 -25.75
CA GLY A 525 1.37 11.27 -25.83
C GLY A 525 2.67 11.29 -25.05
N THR A 526 3.41 10.19 -25.09
CA THR A 526 4.70 10.06 -24.40
C THR A 526 5.87 10.28 -25.37
N LYS A 527 6.95 10.92 -24.89
CA LYS A 527 8.20 11.10 -25.62
C LYS A 527 9.38 10.55 -24.83
N HIS A 528 10.34 9.99 -25.56
CA HIS A 528 11.58 9.43 -25.01
C HIS A 528 12.71 10.47 -25.04
N TYR A 529 13.51 10.48 -23.98
CA TYR A 529 14.65 11.38 -23.80
C TYR A 529 15.86 10.57 -23.30
N ASP A 530 17.03 10.88 -23.84
CA ASP A 530 18.29 10.21 -23.47
C ASP A 530 18.99 10.83 -22.25
N PHE A 531 18.42 11.91 -21.73
CA PHE A 531 18.97 12.71 -20.64
C PHE A 531 17.87 13.20 -19.69
N ALA A 532 18.17 13.22 -18.39
CA ALA A 532 17.24 13.62 -17.34
C ALA A 532 16.73 15.05 -17.53
N SER A 533 15.51 15.31 -17.07
CA SER A 533 14.87 16.62 -17.22
C SER A 533 15.53 17.70 -16.35
N ASP A 534 15.40 18.97 -16.75
CA ASP A 534 15.82 20.10 -15.92
C ASP A 534 15.17 20.08 -14.52
N LYS A 535 13.93 19.59 -14.42
CA LYS A 535 13.21 19.42 -13.15
C LYS A 535 13.93 18.39 -12.27
N THR A 536 14.12 17.18 -12.78
CA THR A 536 14.86 16.08 -12.09
C THR A 536 16.24 16.54 -11.62
N ILE A 537 17.01 17.22 -12.49
CA ILE A 537 18.35 17.71 -12.16
C ILE A 537 18.31 18.76 -11.05
N LYS A 538 17.33 19.69 -11.10
CA LYS A 538 17.11 20.67 -10.02
C LYS A 538 16.67 20.00 -8.72
N GLU A 539 15.92 18.91 -8.77
CA GLU A 539 15.53 18.14 -7.58
C GLU A 539 16.72 17.48 -6.91
N ILE A 540 17.56 16.76 -7.67
CA ILE A 540 18.80 16.17 -7.15
C ILE A 540 19.66 17.26 -6.49
N ARG A 541 19.83 18.40 -7.19
CA ARG A 541 20.57 19.56 -6.66
C ARG A 541 19.97 20.08 -5.36
N ASN A 542 18.66 20.32 -5.34
CA ASN A 542 17.97 20.88 -4.19
C ASN A 542 18.00 19.91 -3.00
N GLU A 543 17.96 18.60 -3.22
CA GLU A 543 18.11 17.60 -2.15
C GLU A 543 19.50 17.66 -1.50
N ILE A 544 20.56 17.84 -2.30
CA ILE A 544 21.92 18.12 -1.78
C ILE A 544 21.90 19.39 -0.94
N LEU A 545 21.26 20.47 -1.37
CA LEU A 545 21.21 21.73 -0.58
C LEU A 545 20.40 21.56 0.71
N ALA A 546 19.27 20.85 0.64
CA ALA A 546 18.35 20.64 1.74
C ALA A 546 19.00 19.87 2.89
N ILE A 547 19.81 18.83 2.62
CA ILE A 547 20.47 18.05 3.68
C ILE A 547 21.43 18.89 4.53
N TYR A 548 21.98 19.98 3.95
CA TYR A 548 22.83 20.94 4.67
C TYR A 548 22.05 22.09 5.31
N GLY A 549 20.71 22.08 5.23
CA GLY A 549 19.83 23.07 5.84
C GLY A 549 19.76 24.38 5.06
N TYR A 550 19.88 24.35 3.73
CA TYR A 550 19.63 25.52 2.90
C TYR A 550 18.16 25.91 2.92
N THR A 551 17.86 27.19 3.19
CA THR A 551 16.51 27.74 3.18
C THR A 551 16.10 28.11 1.75
N PHE A 552 15.07 27.48 1.22
CA PHE A 552 14.55 27.79 -0.10
C PHE A 552 13.62 29.01 -0.06
N SER A 553 13.89 30.01 -0.92
CA SER A 553 12.99 31.15 -1.10
C SER A 553 11.69 30.80 -1.81
N ASP A 554 11.69 29.68 -2.56
CA ASP A 554 10.49 29.11 -3.17
C ASP A 554 9.67 28.38 -2.09
N PRO A 555 8.42 28.81 -1.82
CA PRO A 555 7.56 28.17 -0.83
C PRO A 555 7.30 26.69 -1.13
N SER A 556 7.20 26.31 -2.41
CA SER A 556 6.91 24.92 -2.80
C SER A 556 8.04 23.96 -2.42
N LEU A 557 9.30 24.41 -2.55
CA LEU A 557 10.47 23.64 -2.13
C LEU A 557 10.58 23.57 -0.61
N SER A 558 10.29 24.67 0.08
CA SER A 558 10.26 24.70 1.54
C SER A 558 9.19 23.78 2.11
N GLU A 559 8.00 23.74 1.49
CA GLU A 559 6.92 22.83 1.85
C GLU A 559 7.31 21.38 1.56
N ARG A 560 7.77 21.07 0.34
CA ARG A 560 8.22 19.73 -0.06
C ARG A 560 9.25 19.14 0.88
N PHE A 561 10.32 19.88 1.20
CA PHE A 561 11.34 19.39 2.14
C PHE A 561 10.88 19.49 3.59
N GLY A 562 9.96 20.39 3.93
CA GLY A 562 9.42 20.59 5.28
C GLY A 562 8.73 19.36 5.89
N TYR A 563 8.21 18.46 5.05
CA TYR A 563 7.67 17.17 5.51
C TYR A 563 8.74 16.18 5.99
N ASN A 564 10.00 16.39 5.61
CA ASN A 564 11.10 15.52 5.99
C ASN A 564 11.68 15.92 7.35
N LYS A 565 11.61 15.02 8.34
CA LYS A 565 12.17 15.25 9.69
C LYS A 565 13.66 15.64 9.67
N TRP A 566 14.40 15.18 8.66
CA TRP A 566 15.83 15.46 8.49
C TRP A 566 16.14 16.87 7.94
N TYR A 567 15.18 17.55 7.32
CA TYR A 567 15.39 18.90 6.78
C TYR A 567 15.26 19.95 7.89
N GLN A 568 16.34 20.71 8.10
CA GLN A 568 16.43 21.73 9.15
C GLN A 568 16.94 23.04 8.55
N PRO A 569 16.06 23.90 8.01
CA PRO A 569 16.46 25.13 7.33
C PRO A 569 17.17 26.09 8.30
N LYS A 570 18.36 26.55 7.90
CA LYS A 570 19.24 27.36 8.74
C LYS A 570 20.08 28.38 7.96
N TYR A 571 20.45 28.08 6.73
CA TYR A 571 21.40 28.89 5.95
C TYR A 571 20.70 29.51 4.75
N ASN A 572 20.97 30.78 4.48
CA ASN A 572 20.34 31.52 3.38
C ASN A 572 21.31 31.77 2.22
N SER A 573 22.51 31.19 2.25
CA SER A 573 23.54 31.39 1.23
C SER A 573 24.33 30.11 0.92
N TYR A 574 24.78 29.99 -0.33
CA TYR A 574 25.61 28.87 -0.79
C TYR A 574 26.97 28.81 -0.09
N SER A 575 27.60 29.97 0.17
CA SER A 575 28.90 30.03 0.83
C SER A 575 28.88 29.41 2.23
N GLU A 576 27.80 29.61 3.00
CA GLU A 576 27.66 29.09 4.36
C GLU A 576 27.55 27.56 4.42
N ILE A 577 26.92 26.96 3.41
CA ILE A 577 26.75 25.51 3.32
C ILE A 577 27.96 24.84 2.67
N MET A 578 28.58 25.47 1.67
CA MET A 578 29.67 24.88 0.89
C MET A 578 30.84 24.47 1.78
N GLU A 579 31.22 25.24 2.80
CA GLU A 579 32.31 24.86 3.70
C GLU A 579 32.03 23.55 4.46
N ARG A 580 30.76 23.22 4.68
CA ARG A 580 30.30 22.05 5.43
C ARG A 580 30.11 20.82 4.56
N MET A 581 30.04 21.00 3.24
CA MET A 581 29.79 19.91 2.32
C MET A 581 30.95 18.92 2.23
N THR A 582 30.61 17.64 2.09
CA THR A 582 31.56 16.58 1.75
C THR A 582 32.22 16.86 0.39
N PRO A 583 33.40 16.30 0.11
CA PRO A 583 34.01 16.41 -1.22
C PRO A 583 33.13 15.87 -2.36
N ILE A 584 32.29 14.86 -2.09
CA ILE A 584 31.35 14.29 -3.05
C ILE A 584 30.23 15.29 -3.34
N ASP A 585 29.61 15.84 -2.30
CA ASP A 585 28.52 16.81 -2.46
C ASP A 585 28.97 18.09 -3.16
N LYS A 586 30.16 18.60 -2.83
CA LYS A 586 30.74 19.75 -3.54
C LYS A 586 30.89 19.47 -5.03
N HIS A 587 31.47 18.32 -5.37
CA HIS A 587 31.64 17.89 -6.76
C HIS A 587 30.28 17.79 -7.47
N ASN A 588 29.32 17.11 -6.86
CA ASN A 588 27.99 16.85 -7.42
C ASN A 588 27.19 18.14 -7.59
N LEU A 589 27.21 19.03 -6.60
CA LEU A 589 26.55 20.33 -6.70
C LEU A 589 27.13 21.16 -7.85
N ILE A 590 28.46 21.28 -7.95
CA ILE A 590 29.11 22.00 -9.05
C ILE A 590 28.79 21.36 -10.40
N PHE A 591 28.77 20.03 -10.48
CA PHE A 591 28.43 19.30 -11.70
C PHE A 591 27.00 19.60 -12.15
N LEU A 592 26.01 19.52 -11.25
CA LEU A 592 24.61 19.78 -11.55
C LEU A 592 24.37 21.25 -11.92
N GLU A 593 25.02 22.18 -11.22
CA GLU A 593 24.92 23.61 -11.48
C GLU A 593 25.45 24.02 -12.86
N ARG A 594 26.49 23.34 -13.36
CA ARG A 594 26.99 23.54 -14.74
C ARG A 594 25.97 23.13 -15.79
N ILE A 595 25.08 22.20 -15.47
CA ILE A 595 24.03 21.73 -16.38
C ILE A 595 22.82 22.67 -16.31
N VAL A 596 22.36 23.01 -15.10
CA VAL A 596 21.19 23.88 -14.91
C VAL A 596 21.48 25.34 -15.26
N GLY A 597 22.75 25.77 -15.22
CA GLY A 597 23.17 27.13 -15.56
C GLY A 597 22.86 28.17 -14.49
N SER A 598 22.65 27.75 -13.23
CA SER A 598 22.27 28.64 -12.11
C SER A 598 23.44 29.18 -11.27
N LEU A 599 24.67 28.68 -11.43
CA LEU A 599 25.84 29.28 -10.76
C LEU A 599 26.30 30.56 -11.47
N ASP A 600 26.42 31.63 -10.68
CA ASP A 600 27.15 32.84 -11.07
C ASP A 600 28.57 32.45 -11.53
N PRO A 601 29.00 32.81 -12.77
CA PRO A 601 30.31 32.48 -13.29
C PRO A 601 31.49 32.90 -12.38
N SER A 602 31.27 33.84 -11.45
CA SER A 602 32.28 34.27 -10.46
C SER A 602 32.80 33.15 -9.54
N TYR A 603 32.01 32.09 -9.29
CA TYR A 603 32.43 30.94 -8.46
C TYR A 603 33.20 29.86 -9.24
N SER A 604 33.13 29.88 -10.57
CA SER A 604 33.88 28.94 -11.42
C SER A 604 35.38 29.22 -11.48
N ALA A 605 35.81 30.42 -11.05
CA ALA A 605 37.19 30.89 -11.16
C ALA A 605 38.01 30.79 -9.86
N SER A 606 37.39 30.42 -8.73
CA SER A 606 38.04 30.34 -7.41
C SER A 606 38.13 28.92 -6.82
N LEU A 607 37.87 27.90 -7.65
CA LEU A 607 38.05 26.47 -7.38
C LEU A 607 38.96 25.88 -8.47
#